data_AF-A0A946PDS4-F1
#
_entry.id   AF-A0A946PDS4-F1
#
_cell.length_a   1.000
_cell.length_b   1.000
_cell.length_c   1.000
_cell.angle_alpha   90.00
_cell.angle_beta   90.00
_cell.angle_gamma   90.00
#
_symmetry.space_group_name_H-M   'P 1'
#
loop_
_entity.id
_entity.type
_entity.pdbx_description
1 polymer ?
#
loop_
_entity_poly.entity_id
_entity_poly.type
_entity_poly.pdbx_seq_one_letter_code
_entity_poly.pdbx_strand_id
1 'polypeptide(L)'
;MIPWNALFPETASFDFIAPGILLAVAVTCLAVSLYLLLPKSGRSSKTARRLGWLLGLVTLSLFIVTGQRLGNLGEEATFLMVSLVAVVSAAATITCRSPVYAAIWFALCLAGVSGVLLVLGAQFLGVATIVVYAGAILVMFLFVLMLAQPTGLTTSDRITNEPMLSTVAGAVLLGLLSLSIGRLSAEEPLCCRPPSRAAALGGTAVNQTPNESIDLLASDQVARLGGELFGHHLVAVEAVGILLLVALIGAIAIVSNGLEGSQTEASSLQEGSQI
;
A
#
# COMPACT_ATOMS: atom_id res chain seq x y z
N MET A 1 -39.15 -11.19 51.57
CA MET A 1 -39.36 -10.75 50.18
C MET A 1 -38.00 -10.64 49.52
N ILE A 2 -37.62 -11.65 48.73
CA ILE A 2 -36.34 -11.70 48.02
C ILE A 2 -36.56 -10.97 46.67
N PRO A 3 -35.68 -10.04 46.26
CA PRO A 3 -35.86 -9.28 45.03
C PRO A 3 -35.80 -10.20 43.79
N TRP A 4 -36.69 -9.93 42.84
CA TRP A 4 -36.93 -10.65 41.59
C TRP A 4 -35.73 -10.64 40.60
N ASN A 5 -34.66 -9.92 40.92
CA ASN A 5 -33.47 -9.78 40.06
C ASN A 5 -32.47 -10.94 40.15
N ALA A 6 -32.65 -11.89 41.08
CA ALA A 6 -31.74 -13.01 41.28
C ALA A 6 -32.10 -14.27 40.45
N LEU A 7 -33.20 -14.23 39.66
CA LEU A 7 -33.73 -15.42 38.97
C LEU A 7 -33.45 -15.46 37.45
N PHE A 8 -32.84 -14.43 36.88
CA PHE A 8 -32.42 -14.42 35.48
C PHE A 8 -30.90 -14.24 35.41
N PRO A 9 -30.12 -15.32 35.24
CA PRO A 9 -28.74 -15.20 34.79
C PRO A 9 -28.81 -14.67 33.36
N GLU A 10 -28.60 -13.36 33.16
CA GLU A 10 -28.36 -12.81 31.84
C GLU A 10 -27.06 -13.42 31.31
N THR A 11 -27.26 -14.47 30.51
CA THR A 11 -26.54 -14.77 29.27
C THR A 11 -25.08 -14.35 29.28
N ALA A 12 -24.26 -15.33 29.70
CA ALA A 12 -23.00 -15.69 29.09
C ALA A 12 -22.23 -14.54 28.44
N SER A 13 -21.28 -14.03 29.20
CA SER A 13 -19.99 -13.52 28.73
C SER A 13 -19.50 -14.26 27.47
N PHE A 14 -19.82 -13.73 26.30
CA PHE A 14 -19.13 -14.01 25.04
C PHE A 14 -18.03 -12.96 24.77
N ASP A 15 -17.39 -12.46 25.83
CA ASP A 15 -16.21 -11.59 25.78
C ASP A 15 -14.91 -12.36 25.49
N PHE A 16 -14.97 -13.60 25.00
CA PHE A 16 -13.79 -14.43 24.77
C PHE A 16 -13.36 -14.57 23.29
N ILE A 17 -14.10 -13.97 22.35
CA ILE A 17 -13.67 -13.95 20.95
C ILE A 17 -12.84 -12.69 20.75
N ALA A 18 -11.54 -12.82 21.04
CA ALA A 18 -10.56 -11.78 20.82
C ALA A 18 -10.72 -11.15 19.42
N PRO A 19 -10.60 -9.81 19.27
CA PRO A 19 -10.61 -9.14 17.96
C PRO A 19 -9.58 -9.73 16.97
N GLY A 20 -8.56 -10.43 17.48
CA GLY A 20 -7.59 -11.18 16.70
C GLY A 20 -8.15 -12.39 15.92
N ILE A 21 -9.18 -13.09 16.41
CA ILE A 21 -9.79 -14.21 15.67
C ILE A 21 -10.60 -13.68 14.49
N LEU A 22 -11.30 -12.55 14.67
CA LEU A 22 -12.04 -11.89 13.61
C LEU A 22 -11.11 -11.38 12.49
N LEU A 23 -9.95 -10.82 12.87
CA LEU A 23 -8.90 -10.43 11.92
C LEU A 23 -8.26 -11.63 11.21
N ALA A 24 -8.03 -12.74 11.92
CA ALA A 24 -7.50 -13.96 11.31
C ALA A 24 -8.49 -14.59 10.31
N VAL A 25 -9.79 -14.57 10.60
CA VAL A 25 -10.84 -15.03 9.68
C VAL A 25 -10.96 -14.09 8.47
N ALA A 26 -10.82 -12.77 8.65
CA ALA A 26 -10.82 -11.81 7.55
C ALA A 26 -9.60 -11.99 6.63
N VAL A 27 -8.41 -12.21 7.19
CA VAL A 27 -7.16 -12.42 6.43
C VAL A 27 -7.17 -13.74 5.67
N THR A 28 -7.67 -14.82 6.28
CA THR A 28 -7.81 -16.12 5.61
C THR A 28 -8.85 -16.06 4.49
N CYS A 29 -9.92 -15.29 4.64
CA CYS A 29 -10.90 -15.06 3.58
C CYS A 29 -10.35 -14.19 2.43
N LEU A 30 -9.50 -13.20 2.74
CA LEU A 30 -8.79 -12.37 1.76
C LEU A 30 -7.77 -13.19 0.95
N ALA A 31 -7.05 -14.08 1.62
CA ALA A 31 -6.16 -15.05 0.99
C ALA A 31 -6.91 -15.97 0.01
N VAL A 32 -8.11 -16.44 0.39
CA VAL A 32 -8.97 -17.27 -0.48
C VAL A 32 -9.53 -16.48 -1.67
N SER A 33 -9.84 -15.19 -1.50
CA SER A 33 -10.29 -14.31 -2.58
C SER A 33 -9.16 -14.02 -3.60
N LEU A 34 -7.94 -13.77 -3.11
CA LEU A 34 -6.76 -13.56 -3.96
C LEU A 34 -6.34 -14.85 -4.69
N TYR A 35 -6.48 -16.00 -4.03
CA TYR A 35 -6.25 -17.33 -4.60
C TYR A 35 -7.15 -17.64 -5.80
N LEU A 36 -8.39 -17.13 -5.80
CA LEU A 36 -9.32 -17.27 -6.91
C LEU A 36 -9.03 -16.32 -8.08
N LEU A 37 -8.21 -15.28 -7.88
CA LEU A 37 -7.81 -14.33 -8.92
C LEU A 37 -6.59 -14.78 -9.73
N LEU A 38 -5.78 -15.72 -9.24
CA LEU A 38 -4.62 -16.21 -9.98
C LEU A 38 -5.05 -17.00 -11.24
N PRO A 39 -4.53 -16.65 -12.43
CA PRO A 39 -4.89 -17.31 -13.68
C PRO A 39 -4.27 -18.71 -13.76
N LYS A 40 -5.00 -19.72 -13.28
CA LYS A 40 -4.63 -21.13 -13.45
C LYS A 40 -4.67 -21.53 -14.93
N SER A 41 -3.55 -22.07 -15.42
CA SER A 41 -3.41 -22.67 -16.75
C SER A 41 -4.30 -23.91 -16.85
N GLY A 42 -5.46 -23.77 -17.50
CA GLY A 42 -6.40 -24.85 -17.73
C GLY A 42 -7.78 -24.32 -18.12
N ARG A 43 -8.11 -24.41 -19.42
CA ARG A 43 -9.40 -24.11 -20.08
C ARG A 43 -10.27 -23.07 -19.35
N SER A 44 -9.92 -21.80 -19.60
CA SER A 44 -10.64 -20.57 -19.27
C SER A 44 -12.16 -20.74 -19.12
N SER A 45 -12.64 -20.71 -17.87
CA SER A 45 -14.03 -20.33 -17.57
C SER A 45 -14.04 -18.89 -17.07
N LYS A 46 -14.67 -17.99 -17.82
CA LYS A 46 -14.88 -16.57 -17.47
C LYS A 46 -15.55 -16.41 -16.08
N THR A 47 -16.16 -17.48 -15.58
CA THR A 47 -16.89 -17.57 -14.30
C THR A 47 -15.97 -17.56 -13.08
N ALA A 48 -14.75 -18.12 -13.16
CA ALA A 48 -13.81 -18.10 -12.02
C ALA A 48 -13.34 -16.67 -11.68
N ARG A 49 -13.16 -15.85 -12.72
CA ARG A 49 -12.80 -14.43 -12.59
C ARG A 49 -13.94 -13.57 -12.04
N ARG A 50 -15.19 -13.94 -12.33
CA ARG A 50 -16.40 -13.30 -11.76
C ARG A 50 -16.62 -13.71 -10.30
N LEU A 51 -16.31 -14.96 -9.95
CA LEU A 51 -16.47 -15.47 -8.58
C LEU A 51 -15.45 -14.86 -7.60
N GLY A 52 -14.22 -14.59 -8.06
CA GLY A 52 -13.21 -13.85 -7.28
C GLY A 52 -13.63 -12.41 -6.98
N TRP A 53 -14.27 -11.73 -7.95
CA TRP A 53 -14.82 -10.38 -7.77
C TRP A 53 -15.98 -10.37 -6.76
N LEU A 54 -16.84 -11.39 -6.79
CA LEU A 54 -17.96 -11.53 -5.84
C LEU A 54 -17.48 -11.85 -4.42
N LEU A 55 -16.47 -12.72 -4.24
CA LEU A 55 -15.91 -12.99 -2.91
C LEU A 55 -15.15 -11.79 -2.33
N GLY A 56 -14.48 -11.00 -3.18
CA GLY A 56 -13.82 -9.76 -2.77
C GLY A 56 -14.81 -8.69 -2.30
N LEU A 57 -15.98 -8.61 -2.95
CA LEU A 57 -17.09 -7.76 -2.49
C LEU A 57 -17.71 -8.26 -1.18
N VAL A 58 -17.74 -9.57 -0.94
CA VAL A 58 -18.27 -10.16 0.30
C VAL A 58 -17.32 -9.91 1.50
N THR A 59 -16.00 -10.02 1.32
CA THR A 59 -15.03 -9.66 2.36
C THR A 59 -14.98 -8.16 2.62
N LEU A 60 -15.08 -7.36 1.56
CA LEU A 60 -15.28 -5.92 1.66
C LEU A 60 -16.54 -5.58 2.47
N SER A 61 -17.65 -6.28 2.20
CA SER A 61 -18.92 -6.10 2.92
C SER A 61 -18.83 -6.53 4.39
N LEU A 62 -18.06 -7.57 4.73
CA LEU A 62 -17.86 -7.97 6.13
C LEU A 62 -16.98 -6.98 6.92
N PHE A 63 -15.93 -6.44 6.28
CA PHE A 63 -15.05 -5.44 6.89
C PHE A 63 -15.80 -4.11 7.13
N ILE A 64 -16.68 -3.73 6.21
CA ILE A 64 -17.59 -2.58 6.35
C ILE A 64 -18.53 -2.75 7.56
N VAL A 65 -19.04 -3.96 7.81
CA VAL A 65 -20.00 -4.22 8.89
C VAL A 65 -19.35 -4.18 10.28
N THR A 66 -18.07 -4.56 10.42
CA THR A 66 -17.33 -4.45 11.70
C THR A 66 -16.95 -3.00 12.03
N GLY A 67 -16.78 -2.13 11.03
CA GLY A 67 -16.42 -0.72 11.22
C GLY A 67 -17.58 0.23 11.58
N GLN A 68 -18.85 -0.18 11.42
CA GLN A 68 -20.02 0.69 11.56
C GLN A 68 -20.48 0.98 13.01
N ARG A 69 -19.66 0.67 14.02
CA ARG A 69 -20.01 0.77 15.44
C ARG A 69 -19.18 1.83 16.18
N LEU A 70 -19.14 3.07 15.68
CA LEU A 70 -19.08 4.33 16.44
C LEU A 70 -19.03 5.48 15.40
N GLY A 71 -19.73 6.60 15.60
CA GLY A 71 -19.94 7.60 14.56
C GLY A 71 -18.82 8.64 14.37
N ASN A 72 -18.49 8.94 13.10
CA ASN A 72 -18.52 10.28 12.46
C ASN A 72 -18.56 10.03 10.92
N LEU A 73 -19.73 10.14 10.28
CA LEU A 73 -20.00 9.53 8.95
C LEU A 73 -19.16 10.07 7.78
N GLY A 74 -18.51 11.22 7.91
CA GLY A 74 -17.74 11.83 6.82
C GLY A 74 -16.29 11.35 6.74
N GLU A 75 -15.58 11.39 7.85
CA GLU A 75 -14.12 11.18 7.89
C GLU A 75 -13.75 9.70 7.68
N GLU A 76 -14.46 8.79 8.35
CA GLU A 76 -14.26 7.35 8.22
C GLU A 76 -14.67 6.85 6.83
N ALA A 77 -15.75 7.39 6.26
CA ALA A 77 -16.20 7.04 4.91
C ALA A 77 -15.18 7.49 3.86
N THR A 78 -14.60 8.68 4.01
CA THR A 78 -13.56 9.19 3.09
C THR A 78 -12.29 8.37 3.19
N PHE A 79 -11.85 8.03 4.40
CA PHE A 79 -10.71 7.14 4.63
C PHE A 79 -10.93 5.76 3.99
N LEU A 80 -12.09 5.15 4.23
CA LEU A 80 -12.42 3.82 3.73
C LEU A 80 -12.52 3.82 2.20
N MET A 81 -13.15 4.84 1.61
CA MET A 81 -13.25 4.99 0.16
C MET A 81 -11.88 5.10 -0.50
N VAL A 82 -10.99 5.95 0.03
CA VAL A 82 -9.67 6.18 -0.55
C VAL A 82 -8.75 4.97 -0.36
N SER A 83 -8.79 4.32 0.82
CA SER A 83 -8.06 3.08 1.09
C SER A 83 -8.52 1.94 0.17
N LEU A 84 -9.83 1.82 -0.05
CA LEU A 84 -10.41 0.84 -0.96
C LEU A 84 -9.93 1.05 -2.40
N VAL A 85 -9.92 2.31 -2.87
CA VAL A 85 -9.38 2.66 -4.19
C VAL A 85 -7.91 2.26 -4.30
N ALA A 86 -7.09 2.51 -3.27
CA ALA A 86 -5.67 2.12 -3.25
C ALA A 86 -5.47 0.60 -3.33
N VAL A 87 -6.23 -0.19 -2.56
CA VAL A 87 -6.12 -1.66 -2.56
C VAL A 87 -6.61 -2.27 -3.87
N VAL A 88 -7.75 -1.80 -4.40
CA VAL A 88 -8.31 -2.30 -5.67
C VAL A 88 -7.36 -1.99 -6.83
N SER A 89 -6.79 -0.79 -6.87
CA SER A 89 -5.84 -0.40 -7.92
C SER A 89 -4.50 -1.13 -7.80
N ALA A 90 -4.02 -1.42 -6.59
CA ALA A 90 -2.85 -2.28 -6.37
C ALA A 90 -3.08 -3.70 -6.91
N ALA A 91 -4.23 -4.31 -6.61
CA ALA A 91 -4.59 -5.62 -7.14
C ALA A 91 -4.72 -5.60 -8.68
N ALA A 92 -5.32 -4.55 -9.24
CA ALA A 92 -5.44 -4.39 -10.68
C ALA A 92 -4.08 -4.22 -11.36
N THR A 93 -3.13 -3.51 -10.75
CA THR A 93 -1.76 -3.33 -11.24
C THR A 93 -1.05 -4.66 -11.46
N ILE A 94 -1.11 -5.55 -10.47
CA ILE A 94 -0.42 -6.86 -10.52
C ILE A 94 -1.14 -7.86 -11.43
N THR A 95 -2.46 -7.71 -11.59
CA THR A 95 -3.28 -8.60 -12.44
C THR A 95 -3.23 -8.20 -13.92
N CYS A 96 -2.88 -6.95 -14.23
CA CYS A 96 -2.83 -6.45 -15.60
C CYS A 96 -1.68 -7.07 -16.39
N ARG A 97 -1.99 -7.48 -17.61
CA ARG A 97 -1.06 -8.19 -18.49
C ARG A 97 -0.29 -7.26 -19.43
N SER A 98 -0.84 -6.08 -19.70
CA SER A 98 -0.20 -5.04 -20.48
C SER A 98 0.53 -4.07 -19.55
N PRO A 99 1.82 -3.81 -19.75
CA PRO A 99 2.64 -3.00 -18.84
C PRO A 99 2.13 -1.55 -18.74
N VAL A 100 1.63 -0.99 -19.84
CA VAL A 100 1.06 0.36 -19.87
C VAL A 100 -0.18 0.46 -18.97
N TYR A 101 -1.09 -0.51 -19.05
CA TYR A 101 -2.28 -0.51 -18.20
C TYR A 101 -1.93 -0.76 -16.73
N ALA A 102 -0.98 -1.67 -16.47
CA ALA A 102 -0.48 -1.89 -15.12
C ALA A 102 0.05 -0.59 -14.50
N ALA A 103 0.82 0.19 -15.25
CA ALA A 103 1.35 1.46 -14.77
C ALA A 103 0.26 2.54 -14.55
N ILE A 104 -0.82 2.57 -15.34
CA ILE A 104 -1.98 3.46 -15.07
C ILE A 104 -2.68 3.07 -13.76
N TRP A 105 -2.89 1.78 -13.52
CA TRP A 105 -3.43 1.29 -12.25
C TRP A 105 -2.48 1.57 -11.08
N PHE A 106 -1.17 1.53 -11.30
CA PHE A 106 -0.17 1.88 -10.29
C PHE A 106 -0.24 3.37 -9.94
N ALA A 107 -0.44 4.24 -10.94
CA ALA A 107 -0.64 5.67 -10.72
C ALA A 107 -1.87 5.93 -9.85
N LEU A 108 -2.97 5.22 -10.11
CA LEU A 108 -4.18 5.30 -9.30
C LEU A 108 -3.96 4.79 -7.87
N CYS A 109 -3.12 3.77 -7.69
CA CYS A 109 -2.71 3.28 -6.37
C CYS A 109 -1.94 4.35 -5.60
N LEU A 110 -0.92 4.97 -6.21
CA LEU A 110 -0.16 6.06 -5.58
C LEU A 110 -1.04 7.27 -5.25
N ALA A 111 -2.01 7.61 -6.10
CA ALA A 111 -2.99 8.65 -5.82
C ALA A 111 -3.89 8.27 -4.63
N GLY A 112 -4.32 7.01 -4.52
CA GLY A 112 -5.04 6.49 -3.36
C GLY A 112 -4.20 6.54 -2.07
N VAL A 113 -2.94 6.11 -2.12
CA VAL A 113 -2.00 6.19 -0.98
C VAL A 113 -1.78 7.64 -0.55
N SER A 114 -1.60 8.56 -1.50
CA SER A 114 -1.54 10.00 -1.20
C SER A 114 -2.80 10.48 -0.51
N GLY A 115 -3.99 10.08 -0.97
CA GLY A 115 -5.24 10.43 -0.32
C GLY A 115 -5.33 9.90 1.12
N VAL A 116 -4.85 8.68 1.37
CA VAL A 116 -4.73 8.13 2.74
C VAL A 116 -3.83 9.03 3.60
N LEU A 117 -2.65 9.42 3.09
CA LEU A 117 -1.73 10.31 3.80
C LEU A 117 -2.35 11.69 4.11
N LEU A 118 -3.12 12.24 3.18
CA LEU A 118 -3.84 13.50 3.37
C LEU A 118 -4.91 13.39 4.48
N VAL A 119 -5.68 12.30 4.51
CA VAL A 119 -6.67 12.04 5.56
C VAL A 119 -6.01 11.83 6.93
N LEU A 120 -4.80 11.25 6.97
CA LEU A 120 -4.00 11.14 8.19
C LEU A 120 -3.42 12.49 8.66
N GLY A 121 -3.58 13.57 7.88
CA GLY A 121 -3.05 14.89 8.18
C GLY A 121 -1.57 15.06 7.82
N ALA A 122 -0.98 14.15 7.05
CA ALA A 122 0.39 14.21 6.56
C ALA A 122 0.45 14.90 5.18
N GLN A 123 0.19 16.22 5.17
CA GLN A 123 -0.04 16.99 3.94
C GLN A 123 1.21 17.04 3.05
N PHE A 124 2.37 17.38 3.63
CA PHE A 124 3.64 17.39 2.91
C PHE A 124 3.95 16.03 2.27
N LEU A 125 3.77 14.94 3.03
CA LEU A 125 4.10 13.59 2.56
C LEU A 125 3.12 13.10 1.48
N GLY A 126 1.84 13.46 1.58
CA GLY A 126 0.85 13.19 0.53
C GLY A 126 1.21 13.89 -0.78
N VAL A 127 1.45 15.22 -0.73
CA VAL A 127 1.84 15.99 -1.93
C VAL A 127 3.17 15.49 -2.50
N ALA A 128 4.17 15.21 -1.66
CA ALA A 128 5.45 14.65 -2.10
C ALA A 128 5.27 13.29 -2.78
N THR A 129 4.32 12.46 -2.31
CA THR A 129 3.99 11.18 -2.94
C THR A 129 3.49 11.38 -4.37
N ILE A 130 2.62 12.36 -4.60
CA ILE A 130 2.14 12.68 -5.95
C ILE A 130 3.28 13.24 -6.81
N VAL A 131 4.02 14.24 -6.33
CA VAL A 131 5.06 14.92 -7.14
C VAL A 131 6.19 13.97 -7.52
N VAL A 132 6.71 13.21 -6.55
CA VAL A 132 7.90 12.36 -6.77
C VAL A 132 7.52 11.02 -7.38
N TYR A 133 6.56 10.30 -6.78
CA TYR A 133 6.26 8.93 -7.21
C TYR A 133 5.33 8.91 -8.43
N ALA A 134 4.19 9.60 -8.37
CA ALA A 134 3.25 9.61 -9.50
C ALA A 134 3.71 10.55 -10.63
N GLY A 135 4.43 11.63 -10.29
CA GLY A 135 4.93 12.61 -11.25
C GLY A 135 6.23 12.19 -11.93
N ALA A 136 7.33 12.08 -11.20
CA ALA A 136 8.64 11.83 -11.79
C ALA A 136 8.90 10.35 -12.08
N ILE A 137 8.83 9.51 -11.04
CA ILE A 137 9.26 8.10 -11.14
C ILE A 137 8.34 7.32 -12.09
N LEU A 138 7.02 7.47 -11.94
CA LEU A 138 6.06 6.74 -12.75
C LEU A 138 6.09 7.15 -14.22
N VAL A 139 6.27 8.44 -14.53
CA VAL A 139 6.40 8.91 -15.92
C VAL A 139 7.71 8.41 -16.53
N MET A 140 8.82 8.44 -15.79
CA MET A 140 10.08 7.87 -16.23
C MET A 140 9.93 6.36 -16.53
N PHE A 141 9.24 5.64 -15.65
CA PHE A 141 8.96 4.22 -15.84
C PHE A 141 8.06 3.96 -17.05
N LEU A 142 6.99 4.76 -17.24
CA LEU A 142 6.10 4.66 -18.40
C LEU A 142 6.84 4.86 -19.71
N PHE A 143 7.74 5.84 -19.77
CA PHE A 143 8.57 6.09 -20.94
C PHE A 143 9.43 4.87 -21.28
N VAL A 144 10.13 4.33 -20.27
CA VAL A 144 10.97 3.13 -20.43
C VAL A 144 10.15 1.92 -20.87
N LEU A 145 9.01 1.66 -20.23
CA LEU A 145 8.12 0.54 -20.58
C LEU A 145 7.58 0.65 -22.00
N MET A 146 7.26 1.86 -22.44
CA MET A 146 6.73 2.10 -23.78
C MET A 146 7.80 1.92 -24.85
N LEU A 147 9.05 2.34 -24.58
CA LEU A 147 10.18 2.10 -25.48
C LEU A 147 10.63 0.65 -25.51
N ALA A 148 10.58 -0.04 -24.37
CA ALA A 148 11.03 -1.42 -24.24
C ALA A 148 10.11 -2.43 -24.98
N GLN A 149 8.96 -1.99 -25.50
CA GLN A 149 7.93 -2.77 -26.21
C GLN A 149 8.15 -4.29 -26.12
N PRO A 150 7.61 -4.98 -25.10
CA PRO A 150 7.84 -6.41 -24.95
C PRO A 150 7.15 -7.19 -26.09
N THR A 151 7.85 -7.31 -27.24
CA THR A 151 7.41 -8.05 -28.42
C THR A 151 8.00 -9.45 -28.34
N GLY A 152 7.26 -10.38 -27.73
CA GLY A 152 7.64 -11.79 -27.73
C GLY A 152 7.33 -12.47 -26.41
N LEU A 153 6.09 -12.95 -26.25
CA LEU A 153 5.78 -13.86 -25.15
C LEU A 153 6.30 -15.25 -25.53
N THR A 154 7.47 -15.62 -25.02
CA THR A 154 7.82 -17.05 -24.96
C THR A 154 6.78 -17.73 -24.06
N THR A 155 6.31 -18.92 -24.45
CA THR A 155 5.29 -19.69 -23.69
C THR A 155 5.71 -19.95 -22.24
N SER A 156 7.02 -19.91 -21.95
CA SER A 156 7.57 -20.14 -20.61
C SER A 156 7.29 -19.01 -19.61
N ASP A 157 7.07 -17.76 -20.07
CA ASP A 157 6.73 -16.62 -19.19
C ASP A 157 5.20 -16.52 -18.96
N ARG A 158 4.42 -17.44 -19.56
CA ARG A 158 2.96 -17.43 -19.52
C ARG A 158 2.38 -18.23 -18.36
N ILE A 159 3.16 -19.12 -17.77
CA ILE A 159 2.70 -20.13 -16.82
C ILE A 159 3.47 -19.90 -15.53
N THR A 160 2.78 -19.41 -14.51
CA THR A 160 3.30 -19.41 -13.15
C THR A 160 3.63 -20.84 -12.78
N ASN A 161 4.91 -21.15 -12.55
CA ASN A 161 5.34 -22.53 -12.34
C ASN A 161 4.71 -23.15 -11.08
N GLU A 162 4.35 -22.35 -10.06
CA GLU A 162 3.63 -22.83 -8.87
C GLU A 162 2.73 -21.74 -8.23
N PRO A 163 1.53 -21.46 -8.79
CA PRO A 163 0.65 -20.39 -8.29
C PRO A 163 0.10 -20.67 -6.89
N MET A 164 0.07 -21.96 -6.51
CA MET A 164 -0.39 -22.37 -5.18
C MET A 164 0.63 -21.99 -4.11
N LEU A 165 1.92 -22.21 -4.39
CA LEU A 165 2.99 -21.91 -3.43
C LEU A 165 3.16 -20.40 -3.21
N SER A 166 3.08 -19.59 -4.28
CA SER A 166 3.18 -18.13 -4.15
C SER A 166 2.02 -17.53 -3.36
N THR A 167 0.80 -18.09 -3.52
CA THR A 167 -0.37 -17.60 -2.80
C THR A 167 -0.32 -18.00 -1.33
N VAL A 168 0.07 -19.25 -1.03
CA VAL A 168 0.24 -19.69 0.36
C VAL A 168 1.34 -18.88 1.05
N ALA A 169 2.48 -18.65 0.39
CA ALA A 169 3.54 -17.82 0.93
C ALA A 169 3.08 -16.38 1.19
N GLY A 170 2.38 -15.77 0.24
CA GLY A 170 1.81 -14.43 0.39
C GLY A 170 0.78 -14.34 1.53
N ALA A 171 -0.10 -15.33 1.63
CA ALA A 171 -1.12 -15.40 2.69
C ALA A 171 -0.50 -15.58 4.08
N VAL A 172 0.51 -16.45 4.20
CA VAL A 172 1.26 -16.66 5.44
C VAL A 172 2.00 -15.38 5.83
N LEU A 173 2.67 -14.72 4.89
CA LEU A 173 3.40 -13.49 5.16
C LEU A 173 2.47 -12.35 5.59
N LEU A 174 1.34 -12.17 4.89
CA LEU A 174 0.33 -11.18 5.25
C LEU A 174 -0.35 -11.50 6.59
N GLY A 175 -0.59 -12.79 6.88
CA GLY A 175 -1.11 -13.25 8.16
C GLY A 175 -0.14 -13.01 9.33
N LEU A 176 1.14 -13.33 9.15
CA LEU A 176 2.18 -13.07 10.15
C LEU A 176 2.36 -11.58 10.39
N LEU A 177 2.36 -10.77 9.33
CA LEU A 177 2.46 -9.31 9.45
C LEU A 177 1.24 -8.73 10.18
N SER A 178 0.03 -9.17 9.82
CA SER A 178 -1.21 -8.75 10.49
C SER A 178 -1.24 -9.19 11.96
N LEU A 179 -0.73 -10.38 12.29
CA LEU A 179 -0.62 -10.86 13.67
C LEU A 179 0.38 -10.00 14.44
N SER A 180 1.55 -9.71 13.87
CA SER A 180 2.58 -8.89 14.51
C SER A 180 2.06 -7.49 14.84
N ILE A 181 1.39 -6.84 13.88
CA ILE A 181 0.77 -5.52 14.09
C ILE A 181 -0.36 -5.60 15.14
N GLY A 182 -1.18 -6.65 15.09
CA GLY A 182 -2.26 -6.88 16.06
C GLY A 182 -1.77 -7.12 17.49
N ARG A 183 -0.63 -7.79 17.65
CA ARG A 183 0.02 -8.00 18.97
C ARG A 183 0.59 -6.70 19.52
N LEU A 184 1.29 -5.92 18.69
CA LEU A 184 1.80 -4.59 19.07
C LEU A 184 0.66 -3.65 19.49
N SER A 185 -0.50 -3.73 18.82
CA SER A 185 -1.66 -2.91 19.13
C SER A 185 -2.41 -3.34 20.40
N ALA A 186 -2.23 -4.58 20.86
CA ALA A 186 -2.90 -5.14 22.03
C ALA A 186 -2.05 -5.06 23.31
N GLU A 187 -0.74 -4.89 23.18
CA GLU A 187 0.20 -4.83 24.31
C GLU A 187 0.43 -3.41 24.83
N GLU A 188 -0.10 -2.37 24.17
CA GLU A 188 -0.10 -1.02 24.74
C GLU A 188 -1.10 -0.93 25.91
N PRO A 189 -0.64 -0.71 27.17
CA PRO A 189 -1.53 -0.33 28.24
C PRO A 189 -2.24 0.97 27.85
N LEU A 190 -3.52 1.07 28.20
CA LEU A 190 -4.43 2.13 27.74
C LEU A 190 -3.94 3.55 28.07
N CYS A 191 -2.94 3.68 28.95
CA CYS A 191 -2.32 4.94 29.37
C CYS A 191 -1.33 5.54 28.36
N CYS A 192 -0.80 4.77 27.40
CA CYS A 192 0.23 5.25 26.46
C CYS A 192 -0.16 5.19 24.99
N ARG A 193 -1.39 4.75 24.67
CA ARG A 193 -1.88 4.74 23.28
C ARG A 193 -1.87 6.18 22.75
N PRO A 194 -1.05 6.52 21.73
CA PRO A 194 -1.15 7.84 21.11
C PRO A 194 -2.57 7.95 20.56
N PRO A 195 -3.33 9.00 20.88
CA PRO A 195 -4.66 9.16 20.32
C PRO A 195 -4.47 9.21 18.81
N SER A 196 -5.00 8.20 18.12
CA SER A 196 -5.33 8.38 16.71
C SER A 196 -6.14 9.68 16.65
N ARG A 197 -5.81 10.60 15.75
CA ARG A 197 -6.51 11.89 15.66
C ARG A 197 -8.04 11.72 15.62
N ALA A 198 -8.54 10.61 15.08
CA ALA A 198 -9.93 10.18 15.15
C ALA A 198 -10.49 10.05 16.59
N ALA A 199 -9.71 9.52 17.54
CA ALA A 199 -10.07 9.47 18.97
C ALA A 199 -9.90 10.82 19.68
N ALA A 200 -8.96 11.67 19.23
CA ALA A 200 -8.82 13.04 19.72
C ALA A 200 -10.00 13.95 19.34
N LEU A 201 -10.71 13.62 18.24
CA LEU A 201 -11.92 14.31 17.80
C LEU A 201 -13.19 13.84 18.57
N GLY A 202 -13.17 12.67 19.21
CA GLY A 202 -14.31 12.09 19.93
C GLY A 202 -14.25 12.15 21.46
N GLY A 203 -13.13 12.59 22.04
CA GLY A 203 -12.91 12.65 23.49
C GLY A 203 -12.75 14.09 23.98
N THR A 204 -13.68 14.51 24.82
CA THR A 204 -13.78 15.80 25.53
C THR A 204 -12.46 16.49 25.92
N ALA A 205 -12.36 17.76 25.51
CA ALA A 205 -11.78 18.91 26.21
C ALA A 205 -10.30 18.84 26.64
N VAL A 206 -9.40 19.09 25.68
CA VAL A 206 -8.19 19.87 26.01
C VAL A 206 -8.62 21.33 26.11
N ASN A 207 -8.39 21.93 27.26
CA ASN A 207 -8.49 23.37 27.51
C ASN A 207 -7.39 24.10 26.72
N GLN A 208 -7.54 24.15 25.40
CA GLN A 208 -6.78 25.03 24.52
C GLN A 208 -7.60 26.30 24.33
N THR A 209 -6.96 27.40 24.71
CA THR A 209 -7.43 28.77 24.61
C THR A 209 -8.18 29.05 23.29
N PRO A 210 -9.27 29.82 23.33
CA PRO A 210 -10.18 29.99 22.21
C PRO A 210 -9.65 31.04 21.23
N ASN A 211 -8.66 30.71 20.41
CA ASN A 211 -8.42 31.40 19.14
C ASN A 211 -7.38 30.69 18.26
N GLU A 212 -7.58 29.41 17.92
CA GLU A 212 -7.01 28.90 16.68
C GLU A 212 -8.09 28.08 16.00
N SER A 213 -8.68 28.68 14.96
CA SER A 213 -9.33 27.93 13.88
C SER A 213 -8.46 26.73 13.55
N ILE A 214 -9.06 25.56 13.37
CA ILE A 214 -8.36 24.38 12.81
C ILE A 214 -7.83 24.82 11.44
N ASP A 215 -6.59 25.31 11.44
CA ASP A 215 -5.92 25.75 10.25
C ASP A 215 -5.43 24.48 9.57
N LEU A 216 -6.29 23.97 8.70
CA LEU A 216 -5.95 22.90 7.76
C LEU A 216 -4.84 23.32 6.79
N LEU A 217 -4.32 24.54 6.93
CA LEU A 217 -3.10 25.06 6.32
C LEU A 217 -2.06 25.46 7.38
N ALA A 218 -1.93 24.71 8.49
CA ALA A 218 -0.86 24.94 9.47
C ALA A 218 0.49 25.05 8.75
N SER A 219 0.87 26.30 8.44
CA SER A 219 1.96 26.67 7.53
C SER A 219 3.31 26.25 8.09
N ASP A 220 3.30 25.83 9.35
CA ASP A 220 4.42 25.36 10.13
C ASP A 220 4.72 23.85 9.94
N GLN A 221 3.87 23.06 9.28
CA GLN A 221 4.15 21.61 9.09
C GLN A 221 5.47 21.37 8.33
N VAL A 222 5.69 22.12 7.24
CA VAL A 222 6.92 22.02 6.43
C VAL A 222 8.10 22.60 7.19
N ALA A 223 7.91 23.70 7.91
CA ALA A 223 8.97 24.34 8.70
C ALA A 223 9.44 23.44 9.85
N ARG A 224 8.51 22.79 10.57
CA ARG A 224 8.84 21.82 11.64
C ARG A 224 9.53 20.58 11.10
N LEU A 225 9.08 20.04 9.96
CA LEU A 225 9.75 18.91 9.33
C LEU A 225 11.16 19.30 8.88
N GLY A 226 11.34 20.50 8.33
CA GLY A 226 12.66 21.06 8.01
C GLY A 226 13.55 21.20 9.25
N GLY A 227 13.01 21.72 10.36
CA GLY A 227 13.74 21.83 11.63
C GLY A 227 14.20 20.48 12.18
N GLU A 228 13.38 19.44 12.06
CA GLU A 228 13.73 18.09 12.52
C GLU A 228 14.76 17.41 11.59
N LEU A 229 14.57 17.53 10.27
CA LEU A 229 15.44 16.92 9.25
C LEU A 229 16.83 17.58 9.21
N PHE A 230 16.89 18.91 9.27
CA PHE A 230 18.15 19.66 9.23
C PHE A 230 18.74 19.95 10.60
N GLY A 231 17.99 19.70 11.69
CA GLY A 231 18.46 19.81 13.05
C GLY A 231 19.03 18.49 13.56
N HIS A 232 18.15 17.55 13.94
CA HIS A 232 18.55 16.31 14.58
C HIS A 232 18.98 15.22 13.57
N HIS A 233 18.36 15.21 12.38
CA HIS A 233 18.56 14.16 11.37
C HIS A 233 19.44 14.57 10.18
N LEU A 234 20.34 15.55 10.37
CA LEU A 234 21.17 16.10 9.29
C LEU A 234 22.00 15.03 8.58
N VAL A 235 22.55 14.07 9.33
CA VAL A 235 23.33 12.95 8.77
C VAL A 235 22.49 12.08 7.84
N ALA A 236 21.20 11.89 8.13
CA ALA A 236 20.30 11.15 7.25
C ALA A 236 20.06 11.90 5.94
N VAL A 237 19.89 13.23 6.00
CA VAL A 237 19.73 14.07 4.80
C VAL A 237 21.00 14.06 3.95
N GLU A 238 22.17 14.16 4.57
CA GLU A 238 23.46 14.09 3.88
C GLU A 238 23.66 12.73 3.20
N ALA A 239 23.34 11.62 3.89
CA ALA A 239 23.41 10.28 3.33
C ALA A 239 22.48 10.10 2.11
N VAL A 240 21.26 10.64 2.17
CA VAL A 240 20.33 10.65 1.01
C VAL A 240 20.90 11.50 -0.13
N GLY A 241 21.52 12.64 0.16
CA GLY A 241 22.19 13.47 -0.84
C GLY A 241 23.31 12.73 -1.57
N ILE A 242 24.18 12.02 -0.83
CA ILE A 242 25.23 11.18 -1.40
C ILE A 242 24.61 10.06 -2.25
N LEU A 243 23.54 9.43 -1.77
CA LEU A 243 22.83 8.37 -2.50
C LEU A 243 22.29 8.89 -3.85
N LEU A 244 21.72 10.09 -3.88
CA LEU A 244 21.24 10.71 -5.12
C LEU A 244 22.38 11.05 -6.09
N LEU A 245 23.52 11.52 -5.57
CA LEU A 245 24.71 11.78 -6.38
C LEU A 245 25.28 10.48 -6.99
N VAL A 246 25.36 9.42 -6.20
CA VAL A 246 25.79 8.10 -6.68
C VAL A 246 24.81 7.54 -7.72
N ALA A 247 23.49 7.70 -7.53
CA ALA A 247 22.50 7.27 -8.51
C ALA A 247 22.65 7.99 -9.86
N LEU A 248 22.92 9.30 -9.84
CA LEU A 248 23.18 10.09 -11.06
C LEU A 248 24.45 9.62 -11.78
N ILE A 249 25.56 9.47 -11.05
CA ILE A 249 26.83 8.98 -11.62
C ILE A 249 26.64 7.57 -12.18
N GLY A 250 25.93 6.70 -11.45
CA GLY A 250 25.62 5.34 -11.88
C GLY A 250 24.82 5.30 -13.18
N ALA A 251 23.79 6.14 -13.31
CA ALA A 251 23.00 6.24 -14.55
C ALA A 251 23.87 6.67 -15.75
N ILE A 252 24.76 7.65 -15.57
CA ILE A 252 25.66 8.14 -16.63
C ILE A 252 26.70 7.07 -17.00
N ALA A 253 27.28 6.39 -16.02
CA ALA A 253 28.26 5.33 -16.25
C ALA A 253 27.66 4.14 -17.03
N ILE A 254 26.41 3.76 -16.74
CA ILE A 254 25.73 2.67 -17.46
C ILE A 254 25.50 3.04 -18.93
N VAL A 255 25.04 4.26 -19.19
CA VAL A 255 24.75 4.71 -20.57
C VAL A 255 26.04 4.90 -21.39
N SER A 256 27.11 5.42 -20.79
CA SER A 256 28.39 5.66 -21.48
C SER A 256 29.10 4.38 -21.91
N ASN A 257 29.18 3.36 -21.04
CA ASN A 257 29.82 2.08 -21.39
C ASN A 257 29.16 1.37 -22.58
N GLY A 258 27.85 1.55 -22.78
CA GLY A 258 27.14 0.98 -23.93
C GLY A 258 27.60 1.53 -25.30
N LEU A 259 28.16 2.74 -25.31
CA LEU A 259 28.64 3.40 -26.53
C LEU A 259 30.07 2.96 -26.91
N GLU A 260 30.89 2.54 -25.95
CA GLU A 260 32.28 2.12 -26.19
C GLU A 260 32.37 0.67 -26.71
N GLY A 261 31.50 -0.22 -26.22
CA GLY A 261 31.43 -1.61 -26.70
C GLY A 261 31.04 -1.71 -28.17
N SER A 262 30.10 -0.88 -28.62
CA SER A 262 29.64 -0.85 -30.01
C SER A 262 30.69 -0.31 -30.99
N GLN A 263 31.57 0.60 -30.54
CA GLN A 263 32.68 1.09 -31.36
C GLN A 263 33.80 0.05 -31.53
N THR A 264 34.09 -0.71 -30.46
CA THR A 264 35.14 -1.74 -30.47
C THR A 264 34.79 -2.92 -31.39
N GLU A 265 33.51 -3.31 -31.40
CA GLU A 265 33.00 -4.35 -32.31
C GLU A 265 33.03 -3.89 -33.77
N ALA A 266 32.68 -2.62 -34.05
CA ALA A 266 32.76 -2.06 -35.41
C ALA A 266 34.22 -2.01 -35.94
N SER A 267 35.20 -1.68 -35.11
CA SER A 267 36.61 -1.66 -35.52
C SER A 267 37.20 -3.04 -35.82
N SER A 268 36.84 -4.06 -35.04
CA SER A 268 37.34 -5.43 -35.24
C SER A 268 36.79 -6.10 -36.51
N LEU A 269 35.56 -5.76 -36.91
CA LEU A 269 34.98 -6.21 -38.19
C LEU A 269 35.65 -5.55 -39.41
N GLN A 270 36.13 -4.31 -39.28
CA GLN A 270 36.90 -3.65 -40.34
C GLN A 270 38.32 -4.22 -40.48
N GLU A 271 38.96 -4.58 -39.37
CA GLU A 271 40.30 -5.17 -39.38
C GLU A 271 40.29 -6.61 -39.91
N GLY A 272 39.27 -7.41 -39.58
CA GLY A 272 39.09 -8.77 -40.10
C GLY A 272 38.70 -8.85 -41.59
N SER A 273 38.23 -7.75 -42.20
CA SER A 273 37.95 -7.67 -43.64
C SER A 273 39.18 -7.30 -44.48
N GLN A 274 40.29 -6.91 -43.85
CA GLN A 274 41.54 -6.49 -44.52
C GLN A 274 42.58 -7.64 -44.58
N ILE A 275 42.24 -8.84 -44.13
CA ILE A 275 43.08 -10.04 -44.10
C ILE A 275 42.49 -11.10 -45.03
#